data_AF-A0A951N400-F1
#
_entry.id   AF-A0A951N400-F1
#
_cell.length_a   1.000
_cell.length_b   1.000
_cell.length_c   1.000
_cell.angle_alpha   90.00
_cell.angle_beta   90.00
_cell.angle_gamma   90.00
#
_symmetry.space_group_name_H-M   'P 1'
#
loop_
_entity.id
_entity.type
_entity.pdbx_description
1 polymer ?
#
loop_
_entity_poly.entity_id
_entity_poly.type
_entity_poly.pdbx_seq_one_letter_code
_entity_poly.pdbx_strand_id
1 'polypeptide(L)'
;MSYLFSGLWHFAAAMAFAVAFGVFARADPTFYLLQIAFLIPLVLSSSALFFVPERYAKKGALKFLHYPLPDWDVLLLGPASHRNWLTHSAFVPLSLLGAVWKWPHLAHIPYFGPVVLGFCLGTGSHLFWDCVGSQRHKIVVVPYWFALREGPSRLYLLAGAVASLCVGGAFASVQNLGL
;
A
#
# COMPACT_ATOMS: atom_id res chain seq x y z
N MET A 1 16.32 -15.47 -4.63
CA MET A 1 14.99 -15.92 -5.14
C MET A 1 14.43 -14.80 -6.01
N SER A 2 13.78 -15.13 -7.13
CA SER A 2 13.18 -14.12 -8.01
C SER A 2 12.01 -13.43 -7.30
N TYR A 3 12.04 -12.10 -7.20
CA TYR A 3 10.94 -11.28 -6.64
C TYR A 3 9.67 -11.34 -7.51
N LEU A 4 9.78 -11.89 -8.74
CA LEU A 4 8.70 -11.98 -9.71
C LEU A 4 7.41 -12.58 -9.15
N PHE A 5 7.48 -13.77 -8.54
CA PHE A 5 6.27 -14.45 -8.03
C PHE A 5 5.69 -13.76 -6.81
N SER A 6 6.54 -13.31 -5.89
CA SER A 6 6.08 -12.56 -4.72
C SER A 6 5.39 -11.27 -5.14
N GLY A 7 6.03 -10.48 -6.01
CA GLY A 7 5.45 -9.24 -6.54
C GLY A 7 4.17 -9.47 -7.32
N LEU A 8 4.09 -10.54 -8.11
CA LEU A 8 2.87 -10.91 -8.84
C LEU A 8 1.69 -11.17 -7.89
N TRP A 9 1.92 -11.87 -6.78
CA TRP A 9 0.86 -12.12 -5.79
C TRP A 9 0.39 -10.85 -5.08
N HIS A 10 1.31 -9.95 -4.73
CA HIS A 10 0.94 -8.66 -4.16
C HIS A 10 0.13 -7.82 -5.17
N PHE A 11 0.55 -7.82 -6.44
CA PHE A 11 -0.19 -7.15 -7.50
C PHE A 11 -1.59 -7.74 -7.69
N ALA A 12 -1.70 -9.08 -7.70
CA ALA A 12 -2.98 -9.78 -7.81
C ALA A 12 -3.91 -9.43 -6.63
N ALA A 13 -3.38 -9.38 -5.40
CA ALA A 13 -4.14 -8.95 -4.23
C ALA A 13 -4.65 -7.50 -4.37
N ALA A 14 -3.81 -6.60 -4.86
CA ALA A 14 -4.19 -5.20 -5.09
C ALA A 14 -5.26 -5.04 -6.17
N MET A 15 -5.14 -5.78 -7.27
CA MET A 15 -6.15 -5.82 -8.31
C MET A 15 -7.48 -6.38 -7.79
N ALA A 16 -7.45 -7.45 -6.99
CA ALA A 16 -8.64 -8.02 -6.36
C ALA A 16 -9.32 -7.00 -5.43
N PHE A 17 -8.53 -6.26 -4.64
CA PHE A 17 -9.04 -5.21 -3.76
C PHE A 17 -9.64 -4.05 -4.57
N ALA A 18 -8.96 -3.60 -5.63
CA ALA A 18 -9.45 -2.55 -6.52
C ALA A 18 -10.79 -2.92 -7.19
N VAL A 19 -10.89 -4.15 -7.70
CA VAL A 19 -12.12 -4.69 -8.31
C VAL A 19 -13.24 -4.79 -7.28
N ALA A 20 -12.98 -5.41 -6.12
CA ALA A 20 -13.98 -5.55 -5.06
C ALA A 20 -14.48 -4.18 -4.57
N PHE A 21 -13.57 -3.22 -4.43
CA PHE A 21 -13.92 -1.87 -4.01
C PHE A 21 -14.69 -1.10 -5.09
N GLY A 22 -14.35 -1.27 -6.37
CA GLY A 22 -15.12 -0.71 -7.50
C GLY A 22 -16.56 -1.24 -7.53
N VAL A 23 -16.74 -2.54 -7.38
CA VAL A 23 -18.08 -3.15 -7.26
C VAL A 23 -18.83 -2.61 -6.05
N PHE A 24 -18.18 -2.54 -4.88
CA PHE A 24 -18.82 -2.09 -3.65
C PHE A 24 -19.22 -0.60 -3.71
N ALA A 25 -18.33 0.28 -4.16
CA ALA A 25 -18.54 1.73 -4.09
C ALA A 25 -19.28 2.31 -5.30
N ARG A 26 -19.24 1.63 -6.45
CA ARG A 26 -19.72 2.15 -7.75
C ARG A 26 -20.55 1.16 -8.56
N ALA A 27 -20.73 -0.08 -8.10
CA ALA A 27 -21.32 -1.17 -8.88
C ALA A 27 -20.61 -1.45 -10.22
N ASP A 28 -19.34 -1.04 -10.35
CA ASP A 28 -18.53 -1.22 -11.54
C ASP A 28 -17.10 -1.67 -11.16
N PRO A 29 -16.68 -2.89 -11.53
CA PRO A 29 -15.36 -3.43 -11.19
C PRO A 29 -14.20 -2.67 -11.85
N THR A 30 -14.46 -1.92 -12.92
CA THR A 30 -13.45 -1.23 -13.73
C THR A 30 -13.31 0.26 -13.41
N PHE A 31 -14.28 0.84 -12.70
CA PHE A 31 -14.39 2.29 -12.50
C PHE A 31 -13.09 2.97 -12.04
N TYR A 32 -12.44 2.43 -11.00
CA TYR A 32 -11.18 2.99 -10.48
C TYR A 32 -9.99 2.59 -11.34
N LEU A 33 -10.01 1.40 -11.95
CA LEU A 33 -8.92 0.90 -12.80
C LEU A 33 -8.75 1.73 -14.07
N LEU A 34 -9.79 2.43 -14.52
CA LEU A 34 -9.71 3.36 -15.65
C LEU A 34 -9.04 4.69 -15.30
N GLN A 35 -8.76 4.95 -14.01
CA GLN A 35 -8.21 6.22 -13.55
C GLN A 35 -6.70 6.09 -13.31
N ILE A 36 -5.89 6.74 -14.15
CA ILE A 36 -4.41 6.75 -14.01
C ILE A 36 -3.98 7.24 -12.62
N ALA A 37 -4.67 8.26 -12.10
CA ALA A 37 -4.42 8.81 -10.76
C ALA A 37 -4.62 7.79 -9.62
N PHE A 38 -5.45 6.77 -9.84
CA PHE A 38 -5.64 5.66 -8.91
C PHE A 38 -4.59 4.57 -9.13
N LEU A 39 -4.33 4.20 -10.38
CA LEU A 39 -3.42 3.10 -10.74
C LEU A 39 -1.98 3.35 -10.29
N ILE A 40 -1.45 4.56 -10.47
CA ILE A 40 -0.06 4.88 -10.11
C ILE A 40 0.21 4.58 -8.63
N PRO A 41 -0.52 5.17 -7.66
CA PRO A 41 -0.29 4.88 -6.24
C PRO A 41 -0.66 3.44 -5.86
N LEU A 42 -1.67 2.84 -6.50
CA LEU A 42 -2.00 1.42 -6.29
C LEU A 42 -0.77 0.54 -6.58
N VAL A 43 -0.16 0.71 -7.76
CA VAL A 43 1.04 -0.05 -8.16
C VAL A 43 2.18 0.27 -7.22
N LEU A 44 2.52 1.55 -7.02
CA LEU A 44 3.62 1.95 -6.15
C LEU A 44 3.53 1.36 -4.74
N SER A 45 2.33 1.29 -4.16
CA SER A 45 2.15 0.76 -2.81
C SER A 45 1.99 -0.75 -2.71
N SER A 46 1.42 -1.40 -3.72
CA SER A 46 1.15 -2.84 -3.66
C SER A 46 2.28 -3.70 -4.18
N SER A 47 2.78 -3.34 -5.37
CA SER A 47 3.70 -4.15 -6.10
C SER A 47 4.64 -3.22 -6.83
N ALA A 48 5.92 -3.29 -6.46
CA ALA A 48 6.99 -2.88 -7.35
C ALA A 48 6.70 -3.31 -8.81
N LEU A 49 7.35 -2.65 -9.76
CA LEU A 49 7.51 -3.15 -11.13
C LEU A 49 8.31 -4.46 -11.08
N PHE A 50 7.67 -5.53 -10.62
CA PHE A 50 8.22 -6.86 -10.34
C PHE A 50 8.75 -7.54 -11.60
N PHE A 51 8.36 -7.00 -12.75
CA PHE A 51 8.82 -7.38 -14.09
C PHE A 51 10.12 -6.69 -14.50
N VAL A 52 10.60 -5.67 -13.78
CA VAL A 52 11.90 -5.03 -14.04
C VAL A 52 13.00 -5.98 -13.55
N PRO A 53 13.91 -6.42 -14.43
CA PRO A 53 15.01 -7.30 -14.04
C PRO A 53 15.87 -6.66 -12.95
N GLU A 54 16.25 -7.45 -11.94
CA GLU A 54 17.02 -7.00 -10.77
C GLU A 54 18.29 -6.21 -11.14
N ARG A 55 18.95 -6.57 -12.26
CA ARG A 55 20.14 -5.86 -12.77
C ARG A 55 19.90 -4.38 -13.07
N TYR A 56 18.69 -4.01 -13.52
CA TYR A 56 18.31 -2.63 -13.81
C TYR A 56 17.76 -1.92 -12.56
N ALA A 57 17.17 -2.67 -11.64
CA ALA A 57 16.71 -2.18 -10.34
C ALA A 57 17.85 -1.79 -9.38
N LYS A 58 19.11 -2.12 -9.68
CA LYS A 58 20.27 -1.84 -8.81
C LYS A 58 20.72 -0.38 -8.78
N LYS A 59 20.22 0.51 -9.64
CA LYS A 59 20.71 1.89 -9.75
C LYS A 59 19.59 2.94 -9.77
N GLY A 60 19.77 4.00 -8.98
CA GLY A 60 18.95 5.21 -9.02
C GLY A 60 17.47 5.00 -8.65
N ALA A 61 16.59 5.80 -9.26
CA ALA A 61 15.15 5.79 -9.00
C ALA A 61 14.46 4.47 -9.34
N LEU A 62 15.03 3.67 -10.28
CA LEU A 62 14.50 2.36 -10.63
C LEU A 62 14.50 1.38 -9.45
N LYS A 63 15.35 1.61 -8.44
CA LYS A 63 15.35 0.83 -7.21
C LYS A 63 14.06 1.03 -6.41
N PHE A 64 13.57 2.26 -6.32
CA PHE A 64 12.30 2.59 -5.66
C PHE A 64 11.08 2.09 -6.44
N LEU A 65 11.21 1.94 -7.76
CA LEU A 65 10.17 1.30 -8.56
C LEU A 65 10.23 -0.23 -8.48
N HIS A 66 11.33 -0.81 -8.03
CA HIS A 66 11.50 -2.26 -7.86
C HIS A 66 11.12 -2.77 -6.47
N TYR A 67 10.88 -1.88 -5.50
CA TYR A 67 10.32 -2.24 -4.20
C TYR A 67 8.99 -1.48 -4.02
N PRO A 68 7.93 -2.14 -3.53
CA PRO A 68 6.70 -1.44 -3.19
C PRO A 68 6.98 -0.47 -2.05
N LEU A 69 6.14 0.56 -1.91
CA LEU A 69 6.31 1.63 -0.92
C LEU A 69 6.58 1.12 0.51
N PRO A 70 5.91 0.05 1.01
CA PRO A 70 6.22 -0.50 2.34
C PRO A 70 7.67 -1.02 2.47
N ASP A 71 8.28 -1.49 1.39
CA ASP A 71 9.65 -2.03 1.32
C ASP A 71 10.72 -0.94 1.07
N TRP A 72 10.35 0.33 1.01
CA TRP A 72 11.33 1.42 0.84
C TRP A 72 12.22 1.64 2.07
N ASP A 73 11.84 1.09 3.22
CA ASP A 73 12.69 1.01 4.41
C ASP A 73 14.04 0.33 4.15
N VAL A 74 14.08 -0.71 3.34
CA VAL A 74 15.33 -1.39 2.94
C VAL A 74 16.25 -0.44 2.20
N LEU A 75 15.66 0.45 1.40
CA LEU A 75 16.39 1.42 0.59
C LEU A 75 16.89 2.60 1.42
N LEU A 76 16.08 3.06 2.36
CA LEU A 76 16.33 4.26 3.16
C LEU A 76 17.12 3.98 4.44
N LEU A 77 16.83 2.87 5.10
CA LEU A 77 17.33 2.50 6.44
C LEU A 77 18.24 1.26 6.40
N GLY A 78 18.42 0.65 5.23
CA GLY A 78 19.26 -0.52 4.99
C GLY A 78 18.57 -1.87 5.24
N PRO A 79 19.18 -2.99 4.82
CA PRO A 79 18.55 -4.31 4.79
C PRO A 79 18.08 -4.85 6.16
N ALA A 80 18.74 -4.46 7.25
CA ALA A 80 18.35 -4.89 8.58
C ALA A 80 17.03 -4.27 9.06
N SER A 81 16.62 -3.19 8.41
CA SER A 81 15.37 -2.48 8.68
C SER A 81 14.21 -2.99 7.84
N HIS A 82 14.40 -4.01 6.99
CA HIS A 82 13.33 -4.61 6.19
C HIS A 82 12.13 -4.97 7.08
N ARG A 83 10.94 -4.60 6.62
CA ARG A 83 9.68 -4.71 7.36
C ARG A 83 9.64 -3.82 8.60
N ASN A 84 10.13 -2.60 8.44
CA ASN A 84 10.07 -1.55 9.44
C ASN A 84 8.61 -1.26 9.77
N TRP A 85 8.32 -1.14 11.06
CA TRP A 85 6.97 -0.86 11.55
C TRP A 85 6.38 0.38 10.87
N LEU A 86 7.15 1.45 10.65
CA LEU A 86 6.60 2.67 10.08
C LEU A 86 6.17 2.48 8.61
N THR A 87 7.00 1.83 7.80
CA THR A 87 6.70 1.65 6.38
C THR A 87 5.70 0.51 6.12
N HIS A 88 5.70 -0.53 6.96
CA HIS A 88 4.70 -1.60 6.95
C HIS A 88 3.49 -1.29 7.83
N SER A 89 2.96 -0.08 7.70
CA SER A 89 1.79 0.36 8.46
C SER A 89 0.81 1.17 7.61
N ALA A 90 -0.32 1.52 8.21
CA ALA A 90 -1.27 2.46 7.64
C ALA A 90 -0.79 3.93 7.72
N PHE A 91 0.48 4.21 8.01
CA PHE A 91 0.97 5.59 8.21
C PHE A 91 0.70 6.51 7.01
N VAL A 92 0.98 6.04 5.77
CA VAL A 92 0.69 6.83 4.57
C VAL A 92 -0.82 7.10 4.41
N PRO A 93 -1.72 6.09 4.45
CA PRO A 93 -3.18 6.34 4.47
C PRO A 93 -3.64 7.30 5.58
N LEU A 94 -3.18 7.10 6.82
CA LEU A 94 -3.59 7.92 7.96
C LEU A 94 -3.06 9.36 7.88
N SER A 95 -1.84 9.56 7.38
CA SER A 95 -1.28 10.88 7.15
C SER A 95 -2.01 11.64 6.04
N LEU A 96 -2.46 10.97 4.99
CA LEU A 96 -3.30 11.57 3.95
C LEU A 96 -4.66 11.99 4.51
N LEU A 97 -5.29 11.18 5.36
CA LEU A 97 -6.50 11.56 6.08
C LEU A 97 -6.26 12.78 6.99
N GLY A 98 -5.18 12.77 7.77
CA GLY A 98 -4.80 13.89 8.62
C GLY A 98 -4.49 15.17 7.83
N ALA A 99 -3.88 15.05 6.64
CA ALA A 99 -3.62 16.16 5.75
C ALA A 99 -4.92 16.79 5.24
N VAL A 100 -5.91 15.99 4.85
CA VAL A 100 -7.23 16.50 4.46
C VAL A 100 -7.96 17.14 5.63
N TRP A 101 -7.88 16.55 6.83
CA TRP A 101 -8.50 17.14 8.01
C TRP A 101 -7.90 18.52 8.34
N LYS A 102 -6.57 18.66 8.23
CA LYS A 102 -5.88 19.94 8.44
C LYS A 102 -6.10 20.93 7.29
N TRP A 103 -6.18 20.43 6.06
CA TRP A 103 -6.30 21.22 4.83
C TRP A 103 -7.43 20.67 3.94
N PRO A 104 -8.70 20.99 4.27
CA PRO A 104 -9.86 20.40 3.57
C PRO A 104 -9.88 20.65 2.06
N HIS A 105 -9.29 21.75 1.60
CA HIS A 105 -9.19 22.08 0.17
C HIS A 105 -8.46 21.01 -0.66
N LEU A 106 -7.60 20.19 -0.05
CA LEU A 106 -6.95 19.06 -0.73
C LEU A 106 -7.97 18.07 -1.29
N ALA A 107 -9.10 17.86 -0.61
CA ALA A 107 -10.15 16.95 -1.07
C ALA A 107 -10.80 17.40 -2.39
N HIS A 108 -10.80 18.71 -2.67
CA HIS A 108 -11.37 19.27 -3.89
C HIS A 108 -10.38 19.31 -5.07
N ILE A 109 -9.11 18.98 -4.85
CA ILE A 109 -8.13 18.92 -5.94
C ILE A 109 -8.53 17.76 -6.87
N PRO A 110 -8.71 18.01 -8.18
CA PRO A 110 -8.96 16.94 -9.14
C PRO A 110 -7.89 15.87 -9.00
N TYR A 111 -8.28 14.60 -9.03
CA TYR A 111 -7.39 13.43 -8.87
C TYR A 111 -6.89 13.14 -7.45
N PHE A 112 -7.07 14.03 -6.46
CA PHE A 112 -6.60 13.76 -5.10
C PHE A 112 -7.28 12.54 -4.46
N GLY A 113 -8.60 12.45 -4.53
CA GLY A 113 -9.31 11.30 -3.97
C GLY A 113 -8.95 9.96 -4.64
N PRO A 114 -8.87 9.85 -5.99
CA PRO A 114 -8.31 8.65 -6.64
C PRO A 114 -6.90 8.31 -6.18
N VAL A 115 -6.03 9.31 -5.98
CA VAL A 115 -4.66 9.11 -5.48
C VAL A 115 -4.66 8.52 -4.07
N VAL A 116 -5.44 9.12 -3.16
CA VAL A 116 -5.57 8.63 -1.78
C VAL A 116 -6.11 7.21 -1.77
N LEU A 117 -7.15 6.94 -2.57
CA LEU A 117 -7.75 5.61 -2.65
C LEU A 117 -6.75 4.56 -3.17
N GLY A 118 -5.93 4.91 -4.15
CA GLY A 118 -4.88 4.03 -4.66
C GLY A 118 -3.83 3.71 -3.59
N PHE A 119 -3.38 4.70 -2.80
CA PHE A 119 -2.48 4.48 -1.67
C PHE A 119 -3.13 3.59 -0.59
N CYS A 120 -4.41 3.79 -0.30
CA CYS A 120 -5.16 3.03 0.69
C CYS A 120 -5.32 1.55 0.29
N LEU A 121 -5.80 1.28 -0.93
CA LEU A 121 -5.99 -0.08 -1.43
C LEU A 121 -4.65 -0.77 -1.71
N GLY A 122 -3.66 -0.03 -2.23
CA GLY A 122 -2.34 -0.57 -2.51
C GLY A 122 -1.60 -0.97 -1.24
N THR A 123 -1.56 -0.07 -0.25
CA THR A 123 -0.93 -0.38 1.06
C THR A 123 -1.74 -1.45 1.79
N GLY A 124 -3.08 -1.33 1.81
CA GLY A 124 -3.94 -2.28 2.51
C GLY A 124 -3.82 -3.71 1.98
N SER A 125 -3.82 -3.88 0.65
CA SER A 125 -3.62 -5.18 0.01
C SER A 125 -2.22 -5.74 0.22
N HIS A 126 -1.19 -4.89 0.20
CA HIS A 126 0.19 -5.29 0.50
C HIS A 126 0.30 -5.86 1.92
N LEU A 127 -0.14 -5.11 2.93
CA LEU A 127 -0.10 -5.53 4.34
C LEU A 127 -0.95 -6.79 4.57
N PHE A 128 -2.11 -6.88 3.92
CA PHE A 128 -2.96 -8.06 3.98
C PHE A 128 -2.23 -9.28 3.42
N TRP A 129 -1.64 -9.16 2.23
CA TRP A 129 -0.91 -10.26 1.60
C TRP A 129 0.27 -10.70 2.44
N ASP A 130 1.04 -9.77 3.00
CA ASP A 130 2.17 -10.08 3.88
C ASP A 130 1.75 -10.80 5.17
N CYS A 131 0.52 -10.56 5.64
CA CYS A 131 -0.08 -11.23 6.80
C CYS A 131 -0.54 -12.67 6.51
N VAL A 132 -1.08 -12.93 5.31
CA VAL A 132 -1.64 -14.25 4.94
C VAL A 132 -0.66 -15.13 4.16
N GLY A 133 0.28 -14.53 3.43
CA GLY A 133 1.22 -15.19 2.54
C GLY A 133 2.43 -15.82 3.24
N SER A 134 2.68 -15.49 4.51
CA SER A 134 3.76 -16.11 5.30
C SER A 134 3.39 -16.25 6.78
N GLN A 135 3.64 -17.45 7.32
CA GLN A 135 3.46 -17.73 8.76
C GLN A 135 4.60 -17.17 9.62
N ARG A 136 5.80 -17.03 9.03
CA ARG A 136 7.00 -16.55 9.73
C ARG A 136 7.30 -15.14 9.26
N HIS A 137 6.61 -14.19 9.87
CA HIS A 137 6.77 -12.76 9.61
C HIS A 137 7.43 -12.06 10.81
N LYS A 138 8.18 -10.99 10.54
CA LYS A 138 8.83 -10.15 11.54
C LYS A 138 8.65 -8.68 11.15
N ILE A 139 8.19 -7.85 12.07
CA ILE A 139 8.12 -6.39 11.92
C ILE A 139 9.18 -5.77 12.83
N VAL A 140 10.08 -4.99 12.25
CA VAL A 140 11.19 -4.34 12.95
C VAL A 140 10.73 -2.98 13.48
N VAL A 141 10.68 -2.80 14.80
CA VAL A 141 10.26 -1.52 15.40
C VAL A 141 11.45 -0.58 15.58
N VAL A 142 12.52 -1.12 16.16
CA VAL A 142 13.81 -0.44 16.28
C VAL A 142 14.84 -1.36 15.66
N PRO A 143 15.59 -0.90 14.63
CA PRO A 143 16.63 -1.71 14.02
C PRO A 143 17.53 -2.32 15.10
N TYR A 144 17.73 -3.64 15.04
CA TYR A 144 18.60 -4.43 15.93
C TYR A 144 18.17 -4.58 17.40
N TRP A 145 17.11 -3.92 17.88
CA TRP A 145 16.74 -3.96 19.31
C TRP A 145 15.43 -4.69 19.57
N PHE A 146 14.41 -4.43 18.75
CA PHE A 146 13.07 -4.97 19.00
C PHE A 146 12.32 -5.28 17.72
N ALA A 147 11.59 -6.39 17.73
CA ALA A 147 10.75 -6.79 16.63
C ALA A 147 9.55 -7.59 17.08
N LEU A 148 8.40 -7.32 16.48
CA LEU A 148 7.22 -8.17 16.57
C LEU A 148 7.44 -9.40 15.69
N ARG A 149 7.14 -10.58 16.20
CA ARG A 149 7.31 -11.85 15.47
C ARG A 149 5.97 -12.55 15.35
N GLU A 150 5.76 -13.30 14.28
CA GLU A 150 4.65 -14.26 14.14
C GLU A 150 3.29 -13.62 14.44
N GLY A 151 2.54 -14.11 15.44
CA GLY A 151 1.19 -13.65 15.78
C GLY A 151 1.07 -12.11 15.91
N PRO A 152 1.80 -11.47 16.83
CA PRO A 152 1.82 -10.01 16.96
C PRO A 152 2.11 -9.25 15.65
N SER A 153 3.04 -9.74 14.82
CA SER A 153 3.35 -9.10 13.54
C SER A 153 2.18 -9.19 12.55
N ARG A 154 1.45 -10.31 12.56
CA ARG A 154 0.28 -10.52 11.70
C ARG A 154 -0.91 -9.66 12.14
N LEU A 155 -1.14 -9.54 13.45
CA LEU A 155 -2.15 -8.63 13.99
C LEU A 155 -1.83 -7.18 13.61
N TYR A 156 -0.57 -6.78 13.69
CA TYR A 156 -0.12 -5.46 13.28
C TYR A 156 -0.42 -5.18 11.80
N LEU A 157 -0.02 -6.10 10.92
CA LEU A 157 -0.27 -5.99 9.48
C LEU A 157 -1.76 -5.98 9.14
N LEU A 158 -2.56 -6.85 9.77
CA LEU A 158 -4.00 -6.91 9.55
C LEU A 158 -4.70 -5.64 10.03
N ALA A 159 -4.32 -5.11 11.21
CA ALA A 159 -4.84 -3.85 11.71
C ALA A 159 -4.49 -2.69 10.76
N GLY A 160 -3.25 -2.65 10.24
CA GLY A 160 -2.84 -1.68 9.24
C GLY A 160 -3.62 -1.81 7.93
N ALA A 161 -3.87 -3.04 7.47
CA ALA A 161 -4.70 -3.30 6.29
C ALA A 161 -6.12 -2.78 6.48
N VAL A 162 -6.78 -3.14 7.58
CA VAL A 162 -8.13 -2.67 7.93
C VAL A 162 -8.18 -1.15 8.04
N ALA A 163 -7.23 -0.52 8.73
CA ALA A 163 -7.16 0.94 8.84
C ALA A 163 -7.04 1.60 7.46
N SER A 164 -6.18 1.07 6.58
CA SER A 164 -6.01 1.57 5.21
C SER A 164 -7.31 1.47 4.41
N LEU A 165 -8.02 0.35 4.51
CA LEU A 165 -9.31 0.15 3.86
C LEU A 165 -10.40 1.08 4.41
N CYS A 166 -10.46 1.28 5.73
CA CYS A 166 -11.41 2.20 6.35
C CYS A 166 -11.18 3.65 5.88
N VAL A 167 -9.92 4.09 5.77
CA VAL A 167 -9.59 5.40 5.22
C VAL A 167 -10.06 5.49 3.76
N GLY A 168 -9.74 4.49 2.93
CA GLY A 168 -10.20 4.44 1.54
C GLY A 168 -11.73 4.50 1.42
N GLY A 169 -12.44 3.75 2.27
CA GLY A 169 -13.90 3.76 2.39
C GLY A 169 -14.46 5.13 2.72
N ALA A 170 -13.86 5.83 3.70
CA ALA A 170 -14.26 7.18 4.08
C ALA A 170 -14.05 8.19 2.95
N PHE A 171 -12.96 8.09 2.19
CA PHE A 171 -12.74 8.98 1.04
C PHE A 171 -13.70 8.69 -0.11
N ALA A 172 -13.98 7.43 -0.41
CA ALA A 172 -14.91 7.06 -1.47
C ALA A 172 -16.34 7.49 -1.16
N SER A 173 -16.77 7.41 0.11
CA SER A 173 -18.10 7.86 0.52
C SER A 173 -18.27 9.37 0.37
N VAL A 174 -17.26 10.17 0.73
CA VAL A 174 -17.28 11.63 0.53
C VAL A 174 -17.41 11.98 -0.96
N GLN A 175 -16.63 11.32 -1.83
CA GLN A 175 -16.72 11.56 -3.27
C GLN A 175 -18.08 11.19 -3.88
N ASN A 176 -18.73 10.16 -3.36
CA ASN A 176 -20.07 9.74 -3.81
C ASN A 176 -21.16 10.72 -3.38
N LEU A 177 -20.94 11.48 -2.30
CA LEU A 177 -21.89 12.47 -1.79
C LEU A 177 -21.80 13.83 -2.50
N GLY A 178 -20.84 14.03 -3.41
CA GLY A 178 -20.69 15.29 -4.15
C GLY A 178 -20.31 16.49 -3.28
N LEU A 179 -19.72 16.23 -2.10
CA LEU A 179 -19.11 17.22 -1.21
C LEU A 179 -17.62 17.37 -1.56
#